data_AF-A0A5D4SSK0-F1
#
_entry.id   AF-A0A5D4SSK0-F1
#
_cell.length_a   1.000
_cell.length_b   1.000
_cell.length_c   1.000
_cell.angle_alpha   90.00
_cell.angle_beta   90.00
_cell.angle_gamma   90.00
#
_symmetry.space_group_name_H-M   'P 1'
#
loop_
_entity.id
_entity.type
_entity.pdbx_description
1 polymer ?
#
loop_
_entity_poly.entity_id
_entity_poly.type
_entity_poly.pdbx_seq_one_letter_code
_entity_poly.pdbx_strand_id
1 'polypeptide(L)'
;MDIEELKGSDNITILKDQAIETFRDFSITSNKLTNLLAESASQKKENFFKEFEYFFLENGFALEKLTKKSWVARYRDVEVFLNDNTPSNNEPEAYLQLEIPSKKVYSNIEITVKSDVSERIYWKHNIENHGQILNKANFSKEINKISNSEELEGLIKKIIENDSWYKNTIKNYADITFVYKEYNGFEEFNSFEEYFKYLKPNA
;
A
#
# COMPACT_ATOMS: atom_id res chain seq x y z
N MET A 1 35.17 23.54 -32.78
CA MET A 1 34.44 23.25 -31.54
C MET A 1 33.48 24.40 -31.37
N ASP A 2 32.27 24.20 -31.85
CA ASP A 2 31.32 25.27 -32.13
C ASP A 2 30.66 25.72 -30.83
N ILE A 3 30.45 27.03 -30.70
CA ILE A 3 29.90 27.68 -29.49
C ILE A 3 28.47 27.17 -29.18
N GLU A 4 27.77 26.61 -30.17
CA GLU A 4 26.46 25.97 -30.00
C GLU A 4 26.54 24.58 -29.32
N GLU A 5 27.60 23.79 -29.54
CA GLU A 5 27.80 22.51 -28.85
C GLU A 5 28.07 22.69 -27.35
N LEU A 6 28.81 23.73 -26.97
CA LEU A 6 29.08 24.07 -25.57
C LEU A 6 27.82 24.54 -24.82
N LYS A 7 26.92 25.28 -25.49
CA LYS A 7 25.64 25.69 -24.88
C LYS A 7 24.69 24.52 -24.70
N GLY A 8 24.70 23.55 -25.62
CA GLY A 8 23.90 22.33 -25.52
C GLY A 8 24.36 21.40 -24.39
N SER A 9 25.67 21.23 -24.19
CA SER A 9 26.22 20.39 -23.12
C SER A 9 25.96 20.94 -21.71
N ASP A 10 26.04 22.26 -21.55
CA ASP A 10 25.76 22.92 -20.27
C ASP A 10 24.28 22.80 -19.89
N ASN A 11 23.37 22.95 -20.88
CA ASN A 11 21.93 22.82 -20.66
C ASN A 11 21.51 21.39 -20.25
N ILE A 12 22.09 20.36 -20.90
CA ILE A 12 21.83 18.96 -20.54
C ILE A 12 22.30 18.66 -19.12
N THR A 13 23.46 19.18 -18.71
CA THR A 13 23.99 18.98 -17.36
C THR A 13 23.05 19.59 -16.31
N ILE A 14 22.57 20.81 -16.55
CA ILE A 14 21.59 21.49 -15.69
C ILE A 14 20.29 20.67 -15.57
N LEU A 15 19.78 20.14 -16.67
CA LEU A 15 18.56 19.31 -16.67
C LEU A 15 18.74 17.99 -15.89
N LYS A 16 19.93 17.37 -15.97
CA LYS A 16 20.23 16.15 -15.19
C LYS A 16 20.22 16.43 -13.70
N ASP A 17 20.88 17.49 -13.27
CA ASP A 17 20.91 17.90 -11.86
C ASP A 17 19.50 18.22 -11.36
N GLN A 18 18.72 18.96 -12.15
CA GLN A 18 17.32 19.25 -11.85
C GLN A 18 16.48 17.96 -11.72
N ALA A 19 16.63 16.99 -12.62
CA ALA A 19 15.91 15.71 -12.54
C ALA A 19 16.26 14.94 -11.27
N ILE A 20 17.54 14.89 -10.88
CA ILE A 20 18.02 14.25 -9.66
C ILE A 20 17.44 14.92 -8.42
N GLU A 21 17.46 16.25 -8.36
CA GLU A 21 16.90 17.01 -7.24
C GLU A 21 15.38 16.79 -7.14
N THR A 22 14.66 16.93 -8.25
CA THR A 22 13.21 16.72 -8.31
C THR A 22 12.83 15.30 -7.84
N PHE A 23 13.59 14.28 -8.26
CA PHE A 23 13.35 12.91 -7.83
C PHE A 23 13.64 12.68 -6.35
N ARG A 24 14.66 13.34 -5.79
CA ARG A 24 14.95 13.28 -4.35
C ARG A 24 13.77 13.80 -3.55
N ASP A 25 13.21 14.94 -3.95
CA ASP A 25 12.07 15.55 -3.28
C ASP A 25 10.81 14.67 -3.41
N PHE A 26 10.54 14.17 -4.62
CA PHE A 26 9.49 13.16 -4.84
C PHE A 26 9.64 11.93 -3.95
N SER A 27 10.87 11.41 -3.80
CA SER A 27 11.15 10.26 -2.94
C SER A 27 10.81 10.53 -1.48
N ILE A 28 11.04 11.75 -0.98
CA ILE A 28 10.68 12.16 0.39
C ILE A 28 9.15 12.17 0.53
N THR A 29 8.44 12.80 -0.40
CA THR A 29 6.97 12.84 -0.40
C THR A 29 6.38 11.43 -0.47
N SER A 30 6.89 10.59 -1.36
CA SER A 30 6.43 9.21 -1.54
C SER A 30 6.65 8.37 -0.29
N ASN A 31 7.82 8.47 0.36
CA ASN A 31 8.07 7.79 1.65
C ASN A 31 7.10 8.25 2.74
N LYS A 32 6.78 9.54 2.78
CA LYS A 32 5.80 10.07 3.74
C LYS A 32 4.42 9.44 3.54
N LEU A 33 3.94 9.35 2.29
CA LEU A 33 2.67 8.69 2.00
C LEU A 33 2.71 7.20 2.37
N THR A 34 3.76 6.47 2.00
CA THR A 34 3.93 5.04 2.35
C THR A 34 3.84 4.81 3.85
N ASN A 35 4.51 5.66 4.65
CA ASN A 35 4.47 5.54 6.11
C ASN A 35 3.08 5.80 6.68
N LEU A 36 2.37 6.81 6.17
CA LEU A 36 0.99 7.10 6.58
C LEU A 36 0.07 5.90 6.30
N LEU A 37 0.17 5.32 5.10
CA LEU A 37 -0.62 4.15 4.71
C LEU A 37 -0.35 2.95 5.61
N ALA A 38 0.93 2.66 5.88
CA ALA A 38 1.32 1.58 6.77
C ALA A 38 0.80 1.78 8.21
N GLU A 39 0.81 3.02 8.71
CA GLU A 39 0.25 3.37 10.02
C GLU A 39 -1.26 3.12 10.06
N SER A 40 -2.01 3.62 9.07
CA SER A 40 -3.46 3.43 9.01
C SER A 40 -3.89 1.98 8.79
N ALA A 41 -3.17 1.23 7.96
CA ALA A 41 -3.38 -0.21 7.81
C ALA A 41 -3.15 -0.95 9.14
N SER A 42 -2.10 -0.57 9.88
CA SER A 42 -1.80 -1.13 11.20
C SER A 42 -2.91 -0.82 12.21
N GLN A 43 -3.39 0.43 12.27
CA GLN A 43 -4.51 0.82 13.12
C GLN A 43 -5.80 0.07 12.77
N LYS A 44 -6.12 -0.07 11.47
CA LYS A 44 -7.29 -0.81 11.00
C LYS A 44 -7.19 -2.31 11.33
N LYS A 45 -5.97 -2.86 11.33
CA LYS A 45 -5.68 -4.24 11.77
C LYS A 45 -5.91 -4.41 13.27
N GLU A 46 -5.41 -3.50 14.08
CA GLU A 46 -5.67 -3.52 15.53
C GLU A 46 -7.16 -3.43 15.84
N ASN A 47 -7.90 -2.61 15.10
CA ASN A 47 -9.36 -2.54 15.21
C ASN A 47 -10.02 -3.85 14.79
N PHE A 48 -9.56 -4.51 13.72
CA PHE A 48 -10.08 -5.83 13.32
C PHE A 48 -9.96 -6.85 14.46
N PHE A 49 -8.81 -6.91 15.14
CA PHE A 49 -8.64 -7.81 16.29
C PHE A 49 -9.61 -7.46 17.42
N LYS A 50 -9.75 -6.18 17.77
CA LYS A 50 -10.71 -5.76 18.82
C LYS A 50 -12.15 -6.11 18.45
N GLU A 51 -12.55 -5.88 17.20
CA GLU A 51 -13.88 -6.22 16.69
C GLU A 51 -14.12 -7.73 16.70
N PHE A 52 -13.12 -8.54 16.32
CA PHE A 52 -13.16 -10.00 16.42
C PHE A 52 -13.36 -10.46 17.86
N GLU A 53 -12.54 -9.98 18.79
CA GLU A 53 -12.62 -10.35 20.21
C GLU A 53 -13.99 -9.97 20.80
N TYR A 54 -14.43 -8.73 20.54
CA TYR A 54 -15.73 -8.23 21.00
C TYR A 54 -16.89 -9.06 20.43
N PHE A 55 -16.91 -9.28 19.11
CA PHE A 55 -17.98 -10.02 18.44
C PHE A 55 -18.14 -11.42 19.03
N PHE A 56 -17.05 -12.17 19.19
CA PHE A 56 -17.14 -13.55 19.69
C PHE A 56 -17.48 -13.63 21.18
N LEU A 57 -16.93 -12.74 22.02
CA LEU A 57 -17.26 -12.71 23.45
C LEU A 57 -18.74 -12.37 23.68
N GLU A 58 -19.29 -11.37 22.98
CA GLU A 58 -20.71 -11.00 23.07
C GLU A 58 -21.64 -12.13 22.59
N ASN A 59 -21.17 -12.97 21.67
CA ASN A 59 -21.90 -14.15 21.19
C ASN A 59 -21.62 -15.42 22.03
N GLY A 60 -20.99 -15.28 23.20
CA GLY A 60 -20.81 -16.36 24.17
C GLY A 60 -19.69 -17.35 23.85
N PHE A 61 -18.81 -17.05 22.91
CA PHE A 61 -17.63 -17.87 22.63
C PHE A 61 -16.57 -17.66 23.72
N ALA A 62 -15.85 -18.73 24.05
CA ALA A 62 -14.60 -18.63 24.79
C ALA A 62 -13.48 -18.23 23.83
N LEU A 63 -12.74 -17.18 24.18
CA LEU A 63 -11.63 -16.67 23.38
C LEU A 63 -10.28 -17.07 24.00
N GLU A 64 -9.39 -17.62 23.18
CA GLU A 64 -8.02 -17.92 23.58
C GLU A 64 -7.03 -17.30 22.58
N LYS A 65 -6.02 -16.60 23.10
CA LYS A 65 -4.91 -16.09 22.32
C LYS A 65 -3.78 -17.12 22.32
N LEU A 66 -3.55 -17.78 21.19
CA LEU A 66 -2.57 -18.85 21.04
C LEU A 66 -1.15 -18.30 20.93
N THR A 67 -0.97 -17.20 20.19
CA THR A 67 0.31 -16.50 20.05
C THR A 67 0.11 -14.99 19.97
N LYS A 68 1.19 -14.22 19.78
CA LYS A 68 1.06 -12.78 19.46
C LYS A 68 0.28 -12.52 18.16
N LYS A 69 0.19 -13.52 17.27
CA LYS A 69 -0.36 -13.43 15.92
C LYS A 69 -1.55 -14.38 15.69
N SER A 70 -2.01 -15.12 16.68
CA SER A 70 -3.09 -16.10 16.46
C SER A 70 -4.07 -16.19 17.62
N TRP A 71 -5.34 -16.33 17.26
CA TRP A 71 -6.49 -16.40 18.15
C TRP A 71 -7.41 -17.54 17.75
N VAL A 72 -8.13 -18.07 18.72
CA VAL A 72 -9.20 -19.04 18.50
C VAL A 72 -10.41 -18.66 19.36
N ALA A 73 -11.58 -18.61 18.74
CA ALA A 73 -12.87 -18.48 19.41
C ALA A 73 -13.60 -19.82 19.36
N ARG A 74 -14.10 -20.31 20.51
CA ARG A 74 -14.77 -21.61 20.62
C ARG A 74 -16.17 -21.50 21.22
N TYR A 75 -17.14 -22.16 20.61
CA TYR A 75 -18.47 -22.36 21.17
C TYR A 75 -18.99 -23.74 20.78
N ARG A 76 -19.17 -24.62 21.78
CA ARG A 76 -19.56 -26.02 21.58
C ARG A 76 -18.59 -26.73 20.62
N ASP A 77 -19.08 -27.17 19.45
CA ASP A 77 -18.36 -27.86 18.39
C ASP A 77 -17.83 -26.92 17.29
N VAL A 78 -17.98 -25.60 17.46
CA VAL A 78 -17.52 -24.59 16.52
C VAL A 78 -16.23 -23.95 17.03
N GLU A 79 -15.21 -23.94 16.17
CA GLU A 79 -13.96 -23.20 16.36
C GLU A 79 -13.77 -22.23 15.19
N VAL A 80 -13.38 -21.00 15.51
CA VAL A 80 -12.98 -19.98 14.54
C VAL A 80 -11.54 -19.58 14.83
N PHE A 81 -10.66 -19.79 13.87
CA PHE A 81 -9.24 -19.44 13.96
C PHE A 81 -8.99 -18.13 13.22
N LEU A 82 -8.15 -17.28 13.81
CA LEU A 82 -7.68 -16.05 13.19
C LEU A 82 -6.15 -15.98 13.31
N ASN A 83 -5.46 -15.79 12.19
CA ASN A 83 -4.00 -15.66 12.12
C ASN A 83 -3.58 -14.37 11.42
N ASP A 84 -2.56 -13.69 11.97
CA ASP A 84 -1.87 -12.56 11.36
C ASP A 84 -0.69 -13.04 10.50
N ASN A 85 -0.94 -13.15 9.20
CA ASN A 85 0.05 -13.53 8.20
C ASN A 85 0.71 -12.32 7.54
N THR A 86 0.56 -11.12 8.11
CA THR A 86 1.22 -9.91 7.59
C THR A 86 2.73 -10.11 7.57
N PRO A 87 3.38 -9.97 6.39
CA PRO A 87 4.83 -9.99 6.28
C PRO A 87 5.46 -8.92 7.19
N SER A 88 6.64 -9.21 7.74
CA SER A 88 7.34 -8.30 8.68
C SER A 88 8.01 -7.10 8.02
N ASN A 89 8.10 -7.09 6.69
CA ASN A 89 8.49 -5.95 5.88
C ASN A 89 7.32 -4.97 5.87
N ASN A 90 7.60 -3.68 6.11
CA ASN A 90 6.68 -2.53 6.21
C ASN A 90 5.85 -2.27 4.93
N GLU A 91 5.31 -3.30 4.30
CA GLU A 91 4.35 -3.15 3.22
C GLU A 91 3.03 -2.68 3.83
N PRO A 92 2.33 -1.75 3.17
CA PRO A 92 1.08 -1.18 3.67
C PRO A 92 -0.09 -2.18 3.65
N GLU A 93 0.18 -3.43 3.29
CA GLU A 93 -0.82 -4.49 3.15
C GLU A 93 -0.75 -5.39 4.39
N ALA A 94 -1.85 -5.42 5.15
CA ALA A 94 -2.02 -6.38 6.24
C ALA A 94 -2.86 -7.56 5.77
N TYR A 95 -2.32 -8.76 5.99
CA TYR A 95 -2.90 -10.03 5.57
C TYR A 95 -3.30 -10.84 6.78
N LEU A 96 -4.61 -11.03 6.97
CA LEU A 96 -5.16 -11.89 8.00
C LEU A 96 -5.76 -13.14 7.36
N GLN A 97 -5.86 -14.20 8.13
CA GLN A 97 -6.42 -15.47 7.69
C GLN A 97 -7.45 -15.92 8.71
N LEU A 98 -8.66 -16.21 8.24
CA LEU A 98 -9.75 -16.67 9.08
C LEU A 98 -10.22 -18.06 8.61
N GLU A 99 -10.35 -18.98 9.56
CA GLU A 99 -10.76 -20.36 9.28
C GLU A 99 -11.89 -20.81 10.21
N ILE A 100 -12.88 -21.50 9.65
CA ILE A 100 -13.95 -22.20 10.38
C ILE A 100 -14.02 -23.64 9.87
N PRO A 101 -13.20 -24.56 10.40
CA PRO A 101 -13.03 -25.90 9.83
C PRO A 101 -14.33 -26.70 9.73
N SER A 102 -15.18 -26.64 10.76
CA SER A 102 -16.48 -27.34 10.79
C SER A 102 -17.47 -26.86 9.72
N LYS A 103 -17.23 -25.68 9.14
CA LYS A 103 -18.02 -25.10 8.05
C LYS A 103 -17.30 -25.08 6.71
N LYS A 104 -16.07 -25.64 6.63
CA LYS A 104 -15.20 -25.54 5.45
C LYS A 104 -15.00 -24.09 4.97
N VAL A 105 -14.96 -23.14 5.90
CA VAL A 105 -14.66 -21.74 5.57
C VAL A 105 -13.17 -21.51 5.75
N TYR A 106 -12.56 -20.94 4.74
CA TYR A 106 -11.19 -20.47 4.75
C TYR A 106 -11.18 -19.17 3.96
N SER A 107 -10.71 -18.08 4.54
CA SER A 107 -10.60 -16.82 3.81
C SER A 107 -9.35 -16.03 4.21
N ASN A 108 -8.72 -15.45 3.21
CA ASN A 108 -7.60 -14.52 3.36
C ASN A 108 -8.16 -13.10 3.27
N ILE A 109 -7.93 -12.31 4.30
CA ILE A 109 -8.41 -10.93 4.43
C ILE A 109 -7.25 -10.00 4.14
N GLU A 110 -7.50 -9.06 3.24
CA GLU A 110 -6.63 -7.92 2.99
C GLU A 110 -7.23 -6.68 3.67
N ILE A 111 -6.38 -5.92 4.35
CA ILE A 111 -6.70 -4.56 4.78
C ILE A 111 -6.13 -3.61 3.74
N THR A 112 -7.03 -2.92 3.05
CA THR A 112 -6.67 -2.08 1.91
C THR A 112 -7.47 -0.79 1.92
N VAL A 113 -7.10 0.15 1.06
CA VAL A 113 -7.90 1.36 0.88
C VAL A 113 -9.11 1.06 0.01
N LYS A 114 -10.24 1.65 0.38
CA LYS A 114 -11.49 1.56 -0.36
C LYS A 114 -11.33 1.88 -1.85
N SER A 115 -11.96 1.09 -2.71
CA SER A 115 -11.79 1.10 -4.17
C SER A 115 -12.06 2.45 -4.85
N ASP A 116 -13.00 3.25 -4.33
CA ASP A 116 -13.30 4.60 -4.81
C ASP A 116 -12.14 5.61 -4.57
N VAL A 117 -11.14 5.20 -3.77
CA VAL A 117 -9.91 5.92 -3.48
C VAL A 117 -8.66 5.10 -3.85
N SER A 118 -8.78 3.81 -4.23
CA SER A 118 -7.63 2.90 -4.38
C SER A 118 -6.75 3.18 -5.60
N GLU A 119 -7.34 3.65 -6.70
CA GLU A 119 -6.59 4.17 -7.86
C GLU A 119 -5.67 5.33 -7.47
N ARG A 120 -5.88 5.90 -6.27
CA ARG A 120 -5.17 7.06 -5.76
C ARG A 120 -4.03 6.76 -4.79
N ILE A 121 -3.55 5.53 -4.66
CA ILE A 121 -2.65 5.24 -3.53
C ILE A 121 -1.40 4.44 -3.88
N TYR A 122 -1.31 3.84 -5.06
CA TYR A 122 -0.22 2.92 -5.33
C TYR A 122 0.41 3.04 -6.72
N TRP A 123 1.35 3.96 -6.83
CA TRP A 123 2.44 3.86 -7.80
C TRP A 123 3.73 3.81 -6.97
N LYS A 124 4.47 2.69 -7.01
CA LYS A 124 5.72 2.59 -6.23
C LYS A 124 6.66 3.76 -6.57
N HIS A 125 7.71 3.99 -5.77
CA HIS A 125 8.81 4.98 -5.89
C HIS A 125 9.58 5.00 -7.23
N ASN A 126 8.87 4.77 -8.32
CA ASN A 126 9.27 4.13 -9.53
C ASN A 126 8.74 5.02 -10.65
N ILE A 127 9.63 5.72 -11.31
CA ILE A 127 9.29 6.44 -12.54
C ILE A 127 9.63 5.51 -13.69
N GLU A 128 8.61 5.07 -14.43
CA GLU A 128 8.86 4.33 -15.66
C GLU A 128 9.38 5.30 -16.73
N ASN A 129 10.54 4.99 -17.30
CA ASN A 129 11.11 5.66 -18.47
C ASN A 129 11.52 4.60 -19.49
N HIS A 130 10.94 4.63 -20.70
CA HIS A 130 11.22 3.66 -21.78
C HIS A 130 11.20 2.18 -21.35
N GLY A 131 10.22 1.78 -20.54
CA GLY A 131 10.08 0.40 -20.03
C GLY A 131 11.04 0.04 -18.89
N GLN A 132 11.89 0.97 -18.45
CA GLN A 132 12.74 0.81 -17.28
C GLN A 132 12.14 1.49 -16.05
N ILE A 133 12.16 0.79 -14.92
CA ILE A 133 11.73 1.33 -13.63
C ILE A 133 12.90 2.05 -12.96
N LEU A 134 12.80 3.37 -12.85
CA LEU A 134 13.76 4.21 -12.15
C LEU A 134 13.37 4.39 -10.69
N ASN A 135 14.27 4.05 -9.77
CA ASN A 135 14.06 4.10 -8.32
C ASN A 135 15.29 4.70 -7.61
N LYS A 136 15.20 4.89 -6.30
CA LYS A 136 16.30 5.50 -5.50
C LYS A 136 17.67 4.86 -5.72
N ALA A 137 17.75 3.56 -6.00
CA ALA A 137 19.02 2.86 -6.18
C ALA A 137 19.68 3.09 -7.55
N ASN A 138 18.89 3.34 -8.60
CA ASN A 138 19.40 3.45 -9.97
C ASN A 138 19.19 4.84 -10.62
N PHE A 139 18.30 5.69 -10.08
CA PHE A 139 17.84 6.92 -10.75
C PHE A 139 19.00 7.78 -11.24
N SER A 140 19.90 8.22 -10.35
CA SER A 140 21.03 9.09 -10.73
C SER A 140 21.93 8.48 -11.81
N LYS A 141 22.20 7.17 -11.73
CA LYS A 141 23.01 6.48 -12.74
C LYS A 141 22.33 6.49 -14.12
N GLU A 142 21.01 6.29 -14.16
CA GLU A 142 20.27 6.21 -15.41
C GLU A 142 20.05 7.60 -16.02
N ILE A 143 19.72 8.61 -15.22
CA ILE A 143 19.62 10.01 -15.67
C ILE A 143 20.91 10.49 -16.35
N ASN A 144 22.06 10.13 -15.78
CA ASN A 144 23.34 10.55 -16.31
C ASN A 144 23.65 9.99 -17.71
N LYS A 145 22.97 8.92 -18.14
CA LYS A 145 23.09 8.33 -19.48
C LYS A 145 22.22 9.03 -20.54
N ILE A 146 21.23 9.83 -20.14
CA ILE A 146 20.33 10.49 -21.07
C ILE A 146 21.08 11.67 -21.71
N SER A 147 21.03 11.76 -23.03
CA SER A 147 21.64 12.85 -23.81
C SER A 147 20.61 13.74 -24.50
N ASN A 148 19.34 13.36 -24.47
CA ASN A 148 18.25 14.11 -25.07
C ASN A 148 17.62 15.05 -24.01
N SER A 149 17.64 16.37 -24.28
CA SER A 149 17.04 17.37 -23.39
C SER A 149 15.53 17.24 -23.28
N GLU A 150 14.81 16.93 -24.37
CA GLU A 150 13.35 16.76 -24.36
C GLU A 150 12.94 15.55 -23.52
N GLU A 151 13.73 14.47 -23.55
CA GLU A 151 13.52 13.30 -22.70
C GLU A 151 13.67 13.65 -21.22
N LEU A 152 14.71 14.41 -20.86
CA LEU A 152 14.94 14.89 -19.49
C LEU A 152 13.81 15.81 -19.02
N GLU A 153 13.39 16.78 -19.85
CA GLU A 153 12.28 17.68 -19.55
C GLU A 153 10.96 16.92 -19.34
N GLY A 154 10.67 15.95 -20.21
CA GLY A 154 9.50 15.07 -20.07
C GLY A 154 9.52 14.27 -18.77
N LEU A 155 10.69 13.75 -18.39
CA LEU A 155 10.86 13.01 -17.14
C LEU A 155 10.70 13.90 -15.91
N ILE A 156 11.31 15.09 -15.91
CA ILE A 156 11.16 16.09 -14.85
C ILE A 156 9.67 16.43 -14.67
N LYS A 157 8.97 16.72 -15.76
CA LYS A 157 7.53 17.01 -15.73
C LYS A 157 6.73 15.86 -15.10
N LYS A 158 7.01 14.61 -15.50
CA LYS A 158 6.36 13.42 -14.93
C LYS A 158 6.60 13.28 -13.43
N ILE A 159 7.83 13.57 -12.96
CA ILE A 159 8.16 13.53 -11.52
C ILE A 159 7.38 14.63 -10.78
N ILE A 160 7.31 15.85 -11.32
CA ILE A 160 6.58 16.97 -10.71
C ILE A 160 5.07 16.66 -10.63
N GLU A 161 4.48 16.13 -11.69
CA GLU A 161 3.07 15.74 -11.72
C GLU A 161 2.76 14.68 -10.66
N ASN A 162 3.61 13.64 -10.57
CA ASN A 162 3.50 12.64 -9.52
C ASN A 162 3.67 13.27 -8.13
N ASP A 163 4.72 14.04 -7.87
CA ASP A 163 4.95 14.65 -6.56
C ASP A 163 3.79 15.57 -6.12
N SER A 164 3.25 16.37 -7.04
CA SER A 164 2.08 17.23 -6.78
C SER A 164 0.85 16.41 -6.41
N TRP A 165 0.64 15.30 -7.12
CA TRP A 165 -0.43 14.37 -6.82
C TRP A 165 -0.26 13.72 -5.43
N TYR A 166 0.94 13.24 -5.06
CA TYR A 166 1.22 12.68 -3.73
C TYR A 166 1.03 13.73 -2.62
N LYS A 167 1.51 14.96 -2.83
CA LYS A 167 1.31 16.07 -1.89
C LYS A 167 -0.17 16.34 -1.65
N ASN A 168 -0.99 16.31 -2.70
CA ASN A 168 -2.43 16.46 -2.57
C ASN A 168 -3.08 15.28 -1.82
N THR A 169 -2.67 14.05 -2.11
CA THR A 169 -3.14 12.85 -1.37
C THR A 169 -2.78 12.94 0.12
N ILE A 170 -1.56 13.36 0.46
CA ILE A 170 -1.14 13.58 1.85
C ILE A 170 -1.96 14.68 2.52
N LYS A 171 -2.27 15.77 1.80
CA LYS A 171 -3.10 16.86 2.34
C LYS A 171 -4.51 16.40 2.69
N ASN A 172 -5.10 15.53 1.87
CA ASN A 172 -6.45 15.01 2.05
C ASN A 172 -6.44 13.60 2.69
N TYR A 173 -5.35 13.24 3.39
CA TYR A 173 -5.15 11.89 3.89
C TYR A 173 -6.23 11.46 4.89
N ALA A 174 -6.78 12.41 5.65
CA ALA A 174 -7.85 12.15 6.62
C ALA A 174 -9.14 11.60 5.99
N ASP A 175 -9.34 11.81 4.69
CA ASP A 175 -10.51 11.34 3.95
C ASP A 175 -10.33 9.90 3.40
N ILE A 176 -9.12 9.34 3.53
CA ILE A 176 -8.79 8.01 3.03
C ILE A 176 -9.32 6.97 4.02
N THR A 177 -10.24 6.12 3.55
CA THR A 177 -10.86 5.07 4.36
C THR A 177 -10.24 3.71 4.05
N PHE A 178 -9.84 2.98 5.09
CA PHE A 178 -9.39 1.59 5.00
C PHE A 178 -10.54 0.63 5.28
N VAL A 179 -10.58 -0.47 4.54
CA VAL A 179 -11.63 -1.50 4.56
C VAL A 179 -11.01 -2.90 4.68
N TYR A 180 -11.85 -3.86 5.05
CA TYR A 180 -11.56 -5.28 4.97
C TYR A 180 -12.08 -5.82 3.65
N LYS A 181 -11.35 -6.76 3.05
CA LYS A 181 -11.72 -7.36 1.77
C LYS A 181 -11.14 -8.76 1.69
N GLU A 182 -11.85 -9.67 1.02
CA GLU A 182 -11.25 -10.97 0.68
C GLU A 182 -10.16 -10.80 -0.39
N TYR A 183 -9.04 -11.49 -0.24
CA TYR A 183 -7.94 -11.45 -1.22
C TYR A 183 -8.44 -11.82 -2.63
N ASN A 184 -8.17 -10.97 -3.62
CA ASN A 184 -8.73 -11.03 -4.99
C ASN A 184 -10.27 -10.92 -5.09
N GLY A 185 -10.97 -10.61 -4.00
CA GLY A 185 -12.40 -10.33 -4.01
C GLY A 185 -12.74 -8.96 -4.62
N PHE A 186 -14.02 -8.58 -4.55
CA PHE A 186 -14.48 -7.23 -4.93
C PHE A 186 -15.28 -6.55 -3.82
N GLU A 187 -15.87 -7.33 -2.91
CA GLU A 187 -16.67 -6.80 -1.81
C GLU A 187 -15.79 -6.23 -0.69
N GLU A 188 -16.18 -5.06 -0.19
CA GLU A 188 -15.46 -4.29 0.83
C GLU A 188 -16.33 -4.13 2.06
N PHE A 189 -15.73 -4.28 3.23
CA PHE A 189 -16.42 -4.30 4.52
C PHE A 189 -15.78 -3.31 5.48
N ASN A 190 -16.60 -2.55 6.21
CA ASN A 190 -16.11 -1.57 7.16
C ASN A 190 -15.84 -2.17 8.54
N SER A 191 -16.45 -3.31 8.86
CA SER A 191 -16.30 -4.00 10.14
C SER A 191 -16.06 -5.50 9.97
N PHE A 192 -15.48 -6.11 11.00
CA PHE A 192 -15.35 -7.56 11.11
C PHE A 192 -16.71 -8.26 11.04
N GLU A 193 -17.74 -7.71 11.69
CA GLU A 193 -19.08 -8.31 11.71
C GLU A 193 -19.69 -8.40 10.30
N GLU A 194 -19.60 -7.32 9.52
CA GLU A 194 -20.04 -7.29 8.12
C GLU A 194 -19.33 -8.36 7.30
N TYR A 195 -18.00 -8.41 7.41
CA TYR A 195 -17.17 -9.40 6.72
C TYR A 195 -17.53 -10.83 7.15
N PHE A 196 -17.68 -11.09 8.45
CA PHE A 196 -17.96 -12.41 8.99
C PHE A 196 -19.33 -12.94 8.53
N LYS A 197 -20.35 -12.07 8.45
CA LYS A 197 -21.67 -12.41 7.93
C LYS A 197 -21.66 -12.72 6.42
N TYR A 198 -20.70 -12.17 5.69
CA TYR A 198 -20.53 -12.46 4.26
C TYR A 198 -19.90 -13.83 3.99
N LEU A 199 -19.13 -14.39 4.94
CA LEU A 199 -18.42 -15.65 4.73
C LEU A 199 -19.35 -16.79 4.34
N LYS A 200 -18.98 -17.49 3.26
CA LYS A 200 -19.70 -18.66 2.75
C LYS A 200 -18.83 -19.91 2.88
N PRO A 201 -19.42 -21.09 3.11
CA PRO A 201 -18.70 -22.36 3.00
C PRO A 201 -18.01 -22.49 1.64
N ASN A 202 -16.78 -22.99 1.61
CA ASN A 202 -16.15 -23.39 0.35
C ASN A 202 -16.89 -24.63 -0.20
N ALA A 203 -17.33 -24.53 -1.45
CA ALA A 203 -18.06 -25.60 -2.16
C ALA A 203 -17.19 -26.83 -2.41
#